data_AF-A0AAD8ADG8-F1
#
_entry.id   AF-A0AAD8ADG8-F1
#
_cell.length_a   1.000
_cell.length_b   1.000
_cell.length_c   1.000
_cell.angle_alpha   90.00
_cell.angle_beta   90.00
_cell.angle_gamma   90.00
#
_symmetry.space_group_name_H-M   'P 1'
#
loop_
_entity.id
_entity.type
_entity.pdbx_description
1 polymer ?
#
loop_
_entity_poly.entity_id
_entity_poly.type
_entity_poly.pdbx_seq_one_letter_code
_entity_poly.pdbx_strand_id
1 'polypeptide(L)'
;MANSVEERLESALRTIENNTGTTGYLSKDMKENSQQAAGNIADGSKKTDDELQAADRKAWLYIGKLRKNTTTESLTRYLERNGIQGEITCEELNTLGDTKAFKVSFPLHQLKETEQPDFWPMGIRVRRFRFRKTYRDEGVDLE
;
A
#
# COMPACT_ATOMS: atom_id res chain seq x y z
N MET A 1 -41.84 31.00 37.45
CA MET A 1 -41.78 30.38 36.10
C MET A 1 -40.33 30.27 35.58
N ALA A 2 -39.34 29.98 36.44
CA ALA A 2 -37.92 29.87 36.05
C ALA A 2 -37.40 28.42 36.04
N ASN A 3 -38.07 27.50 36.75
CA ASN A 3 -37.55 26.15 37.01
C ASN A 3 -37.65 25.17 35.82
N SER A 4 -38.43 25.50 34.77
CA SER A 4 -38.66 24.59 33.64
C SER A 4 -37.58 24.66 32.56
N VAL A 5 -36.86 25.78 32.48
CA VAL A 5 -35.80 25.95 31.47
C VAL A 5 -34.49 25.33 31.96
N GLU A 6 -34.21 25.44 33.25
CA GLU A 6 -33.02 24.85 33.88
C GLU A 6 -33.06 23.31 33.85
N GLU A 7 -34.20 22.70 34.20
CA GLU A 7 -34.37 21.23 34.10
C GLU A 7 -34.19 20.70 32.67
N ARG A 8 -34.62 21.48 31.66
CA ARG A 8 -34.44 21.11 30.25
C ARG A 8 -32.99 21.26 29.80
N LEU A 9 -32.25 22.21 30.36
CA LEU A 9 -30.83 22.42 30.08
C LEU A 9 -29.98 21.30 30.70
N GLU A 10 -30.27 20.92 31.94
CA GLU A 10 -29.57 19.83 32.63
C GLU A 10 -29.82 18.47 31.97
N SER A 11 -31.05 18.20 31.52
CA SER A 11 -31.37 16.98 30.77
C SER A 11 -30.65 16.93 29.41
N ALA A 12 -30.49 18.07 28.73
CA ALA A 12 -29.77 18.15 27.47
C ALA A 12 -28.27 17.90 27.67
N LEU A 13 -27.68 18.46 28.73
CA LEU A 13 -26.27 18.27 29.07
C LEU A 13 -25.95 16.80 29.40
N ARG A 14 -26.79 16.13 30.20
CA ARG A 14 -26.66 14.68 30.47
C ARG A 14 -26.73 13.82 29.20
N THR A 15 -27.55 14.24 28.24
CA THR A 15 -27.71 13.50 26.96
C THR A 15 -26.48 13.66 26.08
N ILE A 16 -25.82 14.81 26.10
CA ILE A 16 -24.58 15.05 25.35
C ILE A 16 -23.42 14.27 25.97
N GLU A 17 -23.29 14.28 27.31
CA GLU A 17 -22.22 13.58 28.02
C GLU A 17 -22.23 12.07 27.75
N ASN A 18 -23.41 11.45 27.71
CA ASN A 18 -23.58 10.04 27.37
C ASN A 18 -23.26 9.71 25.90
N ASN A 19 -23.38 10.68 24.98
CA ASN A 19 -23.08 10.47 23.56
C ASN A 19 -21.62 10.79 23.19
N THR A 20 -20.90 11.55 24.01
CA THR A 20 -19.46 11.83 23.81
C THR A 20 -18.55 10.66 24.14
N GLY A 21 -19.07 9.59 24.75
CA GLY A 21 -18.34 8.32 24.96
C GLY A 21 -18.25 7.42 23.72
N THR A 22 -19.00 7.73 22.66
CA THR A 22 -19.16 6.85 21.49
C THR A 22 -18.48 7.38 20.22
N THR A 23 -17.54 8.31 20.37
CA THR A 23 -16.68 8.75 19.26
C THR A 23 -15.42 7.89 19.19
N GLY A 24 -15.49 6.82 18.38
CA GLY A 24 -14.37 6.44 17.52
C GLY A 24 -13.17 5.72 18.14
N TYR A 25 -13.32 5.01 19.27
CA TYR A 25 -12.32 4.03 19.67
C TYR A 25 -12.55 2.72 18.93
N LEU A 26 -11.74 2.48 17.89
CA LEU A 26 -11.48 1.12 17.40
C LEU A 26 -11.13 0.27 18.63
N SER A 27 -11.87 -0.83 18.84
CA SER A 27 -11.63 -1.75 19.95
C SER A 27 -10.14 -2.12 20.00
N LYS A 28 -9.58 -2.07 21.22
CA LYS A 28 -8.20 -2.44 21.55
C LYS A 28 -7.85 -3.83 20.98
N ASP A 29 -8.84 -4.71 20.92
CA ASP A 29 -8.76 -6.08 20.44
C ASP A 29 -8.47 -6.17 18.93
N MET A 30 -8.92 -5.18 18.14
CA MET A 30 -8.60 -5.11 16.69
C MET A 30 -7.15 -4.69 16.44
N LYS A 31 -6.55 -3.91 17.35
CA LYS A 31 -5.14 -3.52 17.27
C LYS A 31 -4.22 -4.69 17.64
N GLU A 32 -4.59 -5.50 18.62
CA GLU A 32 -3.80 -6.66 19.06
C GLU A 32 -3.79 -7.78 18.01
N ASN A 33 -4.91 -8.05 17.35
CA ASN A 33 -4.97 -9.10 16.31
C ASN A 33 -4.16 -8.73 15.04
N SER A 34 -3.98 -7.44 14.76
CA SER A 34 -3.12 -6.98 13.66
C SER A 34 -1.63 -7.15 13.97
N GLN A 35 -1.24 -7.17 15.25
CA GLN A 35 0.15 -7.35 15.68
C GLN A 35 0.56 -8.83 15.73
N GLN A 36 -0.36 -9.74 16.02
CA GLN A 36 -0.08 -11.19 16.07
C GLN A 36 0.09 -11.84 14.68
N ALA A 37 -0.38 -11.21 13.60
CA ALA A 37 -0.22 -11.72 12.23
C ALA A 37 1.16 -11.43 11.60
N ALA A 38 2.03 -10.67 12.28
CA ALA A 38 3.44 -10.53 11.91
C ALA A 38 4.21 -11.74 12.42
N GLY A 39 4.01 -12.90 11.77
CA GLY A 39 4.76 -14.12 12.06
C GLY A 39 6.27 -13.87 12.01
N ASN A 40 7.01 -14.72 12.73
CA ASN A 40 8.47 -14.71 12.97
C ASN A 40 9.31 -14.51 11.69
N ILE A 41 9.41 -13.29 11.16
CA ILE A 41 10.32 -12.92 10.08
C ILE A 41 11.58 -12.35 10.74
N ALA A 42 12.71 -13.04 10.59
CA ALA A 42 14.01 -12.56 11.01
C ALA A 42 14.83 -12.17 9.77
N ASP A 43 15.27 -10.90 9.70
CA ASP A 43 16.25 -10.46 8.71
C ASP A 43 17.65 -10.94 9.14
N GLY A 44 18.41 -11.52 8.20
CA GLY A 44 19.79 -11.93 8.46
C GLY A 44 20.71 -10.73 8.71
N SER A 45 21.49 -10.75 9.79
CA SER A 45 22.40 -9.65 10.17
C SER A 45 23.88 -9.94 9.91
N LYS A 46 24.22 -11.11 9.35
CA LYS A 46 25.60 -11.52 9.05
C LYS A 46 26.13 -10.71 7.86
N LYS A 47 27.39 -10.28 7.91
CA LYS A 47 28.07 -9.63 6.77
C LYS A 47 28.12 -10.60 5.58
N THR A 48 28.05 -10.04 4.38
CA THR A 48 28.01 -10.73 3.07
C THR A 48 28.86 -11.99 3.04
N ASP A 49 28.23 -13.09 2.63
CA ASP A 49 28.82 -14.41 2.44
C ASP A 49 28.90 -14.66 0.93
N ASP A 50 30.00 -15.20 0.43
CA ASP A 50 30.16 -15.47 -1.01
C ASP A 50 29.29 -16.64 -1.48
N GLU A 51 28.88 -17.54 -0.58
CA GLU A 51 28.02 -18.68 -0.91
C GLU A 51 26.53 -18.34 -0.84
N LEU A 52 26.14 -17.36 -0.01
CA LEU A 52 24.75 -16.95 0.17
C LEU A 52 24.61 -15.43 0.17
N GLN A 53 24.23 -14.88 -0.98
CA GLN A 53 23.97 -13.46 -1.17
C GLN A 53 22.47 -13.17 -1.16
N ALA A 54 22.07 -12.14 -0.43
CA ALA A 54 20.70 -11.66 -0.45
C ALA A 54 20.39 -11.08 -1.83
N ALA A 55 19.29 -11.52 -2.45
CA ALA A 55 18.80 -10.89 -3.67
C ALA A 55 18.30 -9.47 -3.38
N ASP A 56 18.47 -8.57 -4.35
CA ASP A 56 17.95 -7.21 -4.24
C ASP A 56 16.43 -7.23 -4.10
N ARG A 57 15.95 -6.53 -3.08
CA ARG A 57 14.51 -6.38 -2.85
C ARG A 57 13.92 -5.58 -4.01
N LYS A 58 12.87 -6.10 -4.63
CA LYS A 58 12.12 -5.38 -5.68
C LYS A 58 10.90 -4.69 -5.07
N ALA A 59 10.69 -3.43 -5.43
CA ALA A 59 9.43 -2.75 -5.21
C ALA A 59 8.48 -3.06 -6.37
N TRP A 60 7.17 -3.15 -6.06
CA TRP A 60 6.14 -3.36 -7.06
C TRP A 60 5.11 -2.23 -7.02
N LEU A 61 4.90 -1.58 -8.15
CA LEU A 61 3.93 -0.51 -8.31
C LEU A 61 2.84 -0.87 -9.31
N TYR A 62 1.63 -0.44 -8.99
CA TYR A 62 0.50 -0.36 -9.89
C TYR A 62 0.43 1.06 -10.43
N ILE A 63 0.43 1.19 -11.75
CA ILE A 63 0.30 2.46 -12.45
C ILE A 63 -0.94 2.39 -13.32
N GLY A 64 -1.93 3.23 -13.05
CA GLY A 64 -3.21 3.25 -13.76
C GLY A 64 -3.58 4.62 -14.28
N LYS A 65 -4.75 4.70 -14.92
CA LYS A 65 -5.23 5.89 -15.64
C LYS A 65 -4.32 6.32 -16.80
N LEU A 66 -3.62 5.38 -17.41
CA LEU A 66 -2.79 5.65 -18.59
C LEU A 66 -3.64 5.64 -19.86
N ARG A 67 -3.19 6.38 -20.87
CA ARG A 67 -3.85 6.42 -22.18
C ARG A 67 -3.66 5.10 -22.91
N LYS A 68 -4.58 4.77 -23.83
CA LYS A 68 -4.53 3.53 -24.63
C LYS A 68 -3.27 3.39 -25.48
N ASN A 69 -2.66 4.51 -25.86
CA ASN A 69 -1.43 4.54 -26.64
C ASN A 69 -0.16 4.30 -25.82
N THR A 70 -0.25 4.25 -24.49
CA THR A 70 0.91 3.97 -23.65
C THR A 70 1.27 2.48 -23.79
N THR A 71 2.53 2.22 -24.12
CA THR A 71 3.12 0.88 -24.18
C THR A 71 4.01 0.62 -22.97
N THR A 72 4.32 -0.65 -22.70
CA THR A 72 5.30 -1.04 -21.67
C THR A 72 6.64 -0.34 -21.87
N GLU A 73 7.14 -0.28 -23.11
CA GLU A 73 8.39 0.38 -23.49
C GLU A 73 8.40 1.87 -23.19
N SER A 74 7.28 2.57 -23.46
CA SER A 74 7.16 4.00 -23.18
C SER A 74 7.28 4.28 -21.69
N LEU A 75 6.74 3.36 -20.87
CA LEU A 75 6.72 3.47 -19.43
C LEU A 75 8.10 3.12 -18.83
N THR A 76 8.76 2.07 -19.33
CA THR A 76 10.14 1.75 -18.96
C THR A 76 11.08 2.92 -19.28
N ARG A 77 11.00 3.47 -20.50
CA ARG A 77 11.81 4.64 -20.91
C ARG A 77 11.55 5.86 -20.04
N TYR A 78 10.30 6.05 -19.60
CA TYR A 78 9.95 7.13 -18.67
C TYR A 78 10.67 6.95 -17.32
N LEU A 79 10.67 5.75 -16.76
CA LEU A 79 11.32 5.46 -15.48
C LEU A 79 12.84 5.65 -15.57
N GLU A 80 13.46 5.11 -16.62
CA GLU A 80 14.90 5.24 -16.86
C GLU A 80 15.34 6.71 -16.96
N ARG A 81 14.59 7.51 -17.72
CA ARG A 81 14.88 8.95 -17.89
C ARG A 81 14.77 9.74 -16.58
N ASN A 82 13.94 9.29 -15.65
CA ASN A 82 13.75 9.96 -14.36
C ASN A 82 14.65 9.40 -13.24
N GLY A 83 15.66 8.59 -13.58
CA GLY A 83 16.69 8.15 -12.63
C GLY A 83 16.48 6.75 -12.05
N ILE A 84 15.43 6.04 -12.46
CA ILE A 84 15.20 4.64 -12.06
C ILE A 84 16.13 3.76 -12.90
N GLN A 85 17.16 3.23 -12.27
CA GLN A 85 18.17 2.37 -12.90
C GLN A 85 18.13 0.97 -12.32
N GLY A 86 18.44 -0.03 -13.15
CA GLY A 86 18.52 -1.43 -12.76
C GLY A 86 17.52 -2.29 -13.51
N GLU A 87 17.16 -3.44 -12.92
CA GLU A 87 16.24 -4.39 -13.53
C GLU A 87 14.78 -3.92 -13.39
N ILE A 88 14.28 -3.26 -14.43
CA ILE A 88 12.88 -2.82 -14.52
C ILE A 88 12.07 -3.87 -15.26
N THR A 89 11.01 -4.38 -14.63
CA THR A 89 10.03 -5.26 -15.28
C THR A 89 8.72 -4.52 -15.40
N CYS A 90 8.14 -4.49 -16.59
CA CYS A 90 6.87 -3.80 -16.86
C CYS A 90 5.91 -4.76 -17.56
N GLU A 91 4.77 -5.02 -16.92
CA GLU A 91 3.71 -5.88 -17.44
C GLU A 91 2.42 -5.08 -17.59
N GLU A 92 1.80 -5.14 -18.76
CA GLU A 92 0.47 -4.56 -18.97
C GLU A 92 -0.58 -5.40 -18.23
N LEU A 93 -1.43 -4.74 -17.44
CA LEU A 93 -2.54 -5.37 -16.74
C LEU A 93 -3.80 -5.23 -17.58
N ASN A 94 -4.54 -6.33 -17.74
CA ASN A 94 -5.86 -6.28 -18.35
C ASN A 94 -6.83 -5.55 -17.41
N THR A 95 -7.27 -4.36 -17.81
CA THR A 95 -8.24 -3.55 -17.05
C THR A 95 -9.52 -3.35 -17.84
N LEU A 96 -10.65 -3.45 -17.13
CA LEU A 96 -11.96 -3.11 -17.69
C LEU A 96 -12.07 -1.58 -17.80
N GLY A 97 -12.13 -1.05 -19.02
CA GLY A 97 -12.36 0.38 -19.30
C GLY A 97 -11.49 0.96 -20.40
N ASP A 98 -11.55 2.27 -20.57
CA ASP A 98 -10.83 3.00 -21.63
C ASP A 98 -9.39 3.37 -21.28
N THR A 99 -8.94 3.07 -20.07
CA THR A 99 -7.59 3.35 -19.61
C THR A 99 -6.79 2.07 -19.47
N LYS A 100 -5.48 2.16 -19.69
CA LYS A 100 -4.55 1.07 -19.41
C LYS A 100 -4.02 1.16 -17.98
N ALA A 101 -3.58 0.01 -17.47
CA ALA A 101 -2.79 -0.06 -16.27
C ALA A 101 -1.62 -1.02 -16.45
N PHE A 102 -0.57 -0.80 -15.67
CA PHE A 102 0.66 -1.56 -15.70
C PHE A 102 1.07 -1.93 -14.29
N LYS A 103 1.70 -3.09 -14.19
CA LYS A 103 2.43 -3.55 -13.01
C LYS A 103 3.91 -3.37 -13.33
N VAL A 104 4.62 -2.65 -12.48
CA VAL A 104 6.04 -2.37 -12.66
C VAL A 104 6.81 -2.84 -11.45
N SER A 105 7.92 -3.54 -11.65
CA SER A 105 8.96 -3.72 -10.64
C SER A 105 10.24 -2.99 -10.98
N PHE A 106 10.92 -2.56 -9.93
CA PHE A 106 12.26 -1.98 -9.97
C PHE A 106 12.90 -2.15 -8.58
N PRO A 107 14.21 -1.91 -8.44
CA PRO A 107 14.89 -2.04 -7.15
C PRO A 107 14.30 -1.17 -6.02
N LEU A 108 14.20 -1.72 -4.82
CA LEU A 108 13.49 -1.09 -3.68
C LEU A 108 14.10 0.26 -3.24
N HIS A 109 15.40 0.48 -3.43
CA HIS A 109 16.06 1.72 -3.02
C HIS A 109 15.50 2.95 -3.73
N GLN A 110 15.00 2.79 -4.96
CA GLN A 110 14.41 3.86 -5.77
C GLN A 110 12.93 4.11 -5.47
N LEU A 111 12.30 3.33 -4.58
CA LEU A 111 10.88 3.47 -4.28
C LEU A 111 10.53 4.87 -3.78
N LYS A 112 11.40 5.48 -2.96
CA LYS A 112 11.17 6.81 -2.39
C LYS A 112 11.03 7.91 -3.44
N GLU A 113 11.74 7.79 -4.56
CA GLU A 113 11.66 8.75 -5.67
C GLU A 113 10.31 8.62 -6.37
N THR A 114 9.88 7.39 -6.62
CA THR A 114 8.58 7.11 -7.25
C THR A 114 7.36 7.39 -6.36
N GLU A 115 7.55 7.62 -5.05
CA GLU A 115 6.47 8.04 -4.15
C GLU A 115 6.20 9.54 -4.23
N GLN A 116 7.11 10.33 -4.80
CA GLN A 116 6.92 11.77 -4.95
C GLN A 116 5.84 12.07 -5.99
N PRO A 117 4.86 12.94 -5.69
CA PRO A 117 3.84 13.34 -6.66
C PRO A 117 4.44 13.96 -7.93
N ASP A 118 5.52 14.74 -7.78
CA ASP A 118 6.19 15.46 -8.87
C ASP A 118 6.93 14.52 -9.85
N PHE A 119 7.19 13.28 -9.42
CA PHE A 119 7.78 12.27 -10.29
C PHE A 119 6.80 11.83 -11.39
N TRP A 120 5.49 11.96 -11.18
CA TRP A 120 4.48 11.44 -12.10
C TRP A 120 3.75 12.55 -12.86
N PRO A 121 3.49 12.34 -14.16
CA PRO A 121 2.62 13.23 -14.93
C PRO A 121 1.24 13.35 -14.27
N MET A 122 0.68 14.54 -14.36
CA MET A 122 -0.63 14.86 -13.78
C MET A 122 -1.70 13.86 -14.25
N GLY A 123 -2.48 13.34 -13.30
CA GLY A 123 -3.63 12.46 -13.56
C GLY A 123 -3.32 10.96 -13.55
N ILE A 124 -2.05 10.56 -13.48
CA ILE A 124 -1.65 9.16 -13.33
C ILE A 124 -1.93 8.71 -11.89
N ARG A 125 -2.45 7.49 -11.74
CA ARG A 125 -2.68 6.88 -10.43
C ARG A 125 -1.58 5.87 -10.14
N VAL A 126 -0.83 6.11 -9.07
CA VAL A 126 0.25 5.23 -8.62
C VAL A 126 -0.05 4.71 -7.22
N ARG A 127 0.18 3.43 -6.98
CA ARG A 127 0.08 2.81 -5.65
C ARG A 127 0.92 1.55 -5.60
N ARG A 128 1.24 1.09 -4.39
CA ARG A 128 1.89 -0.20 -4.20
C ARG A 128 1.06 -1.34 -4.78
N PHE A 129 1.66 -2.15 -5.63
CA PHE A 129 1.00 -3.33 -6.18
C PHE A 129 0.83 -4.37 -5.06
N ARG A 130 -0.38 -4.91 -4.94
CA ARG A 130 -0.68 -5.97 -3.99
C ARG A 130 -0.90 -7.24 -4.79
N PHE A 131 0.00 -8.21 -4.63
CA PHE A 131 -0.24 -9.56 -5.11
C PHE A 131 -1.48 -10.09 -4.41
N ARG A 132 -2.49 -10.45 -5.20
CA ARG A 132 -3.60 -11.22 -4.67
C ARG A 132 -3.00 -12.57 -4.29
N LYS A 133 -3.14 -12.98 -3.02
CA LYS A 133 -2.83 -14.35 -2.62
C LYS A 133 -3.80 -15.26 -3.37
N THR A 134 -3.37 -15.81 -4.49
CA THR A 134 -3.97 -17.03 -5.01
C THR A 134 -3.48 -18.10 -4.05
N TYR A 135 -4.36 -18.68 -3.23
CA TYR A 135 -4.06 -19.89 -2.49
C TYR A 135 -3.78 -21.00 -3.52
N ARG A 136 -2.54 -21.10 -3.99
CA ARG A 136 -1.97 -22.35 -4.46
C ARG A 136 -1.04 -22.79 -3.35
N ASP A 137 -1.55 -23.68 -2.50
CA ASP A 137 -0.72 -24.60 -1.73
C ASP A 137 0.04 -25.47 -2.75
N GLU A 138 1.10 -24.93 -3.35
CA GLU A 138 2.20 -25.77 -3.81
C GLU A 138 3.18 -25.79 -2.64
N GLY A 139 2.77 -26.52 -1.59
CA GLY A 139 3.69 -26.93 -0.54
C GLY A 139 4.73 -27.87 -1.15
N VAL A 140 5.97 -27.76 -0.67
CA VAL A 140 7.00 -28.76 -0.93
C VAL A 140 6.71 -29.93 0.02
N ASP A 141 6.49 -31.13 -0.50
CA ASP A 141 6.51 -32.34 0.32
C ASP A 141 7.89 -32.47 0.96
N LEU A 142 7.94 -32.39 2.29
CA LEU A 142 9.13 -32.77 3.05
C LEU A 142 8.99 -34.27 3.32
N GLU A 143 9.66 -35.09 2.51
CA GLU A 143 9.92 -36.50 2.83
C GLU A 143 10.85 -36.63 4.04
#